data_AF-A0A2V3DQJ0-F1
#
_entry.id   AF-A0A2V3DQJ0-F1
#
_cell.length_a   1.000
_cell.length_b   1.000
_cell.length_c   1.000
_cell.angle_alpha   90.00
_cell.angle_beta   90.00
_cell.angle_gamma   90.00
#
_symmetry.space_group_name_H-M   'P 1'
#
loop_
_entity.id
_entity.type
_entity.pdbx_description
1 polymer ?
#
loop_
_entity_poly.entity_id
_entity_poly.type
_entity_poly.pdbx_seq_one_letter_code
_entity_poly.pdbx_strand_id
1 'polypeptide(L)'
;MTQFQINKTDPARTRLIEMTPADYAATMGEGDVLVRVDRFGLSSNNITYVVLGDRMDYWQFFPAAPEPGDDAAGADGWGLMPVWGFGDVVESRCANLEVGERLFGYFPPATHLLMHPDAARPAVSPVVDVSAHRAELPTTYNTYQRVLQEPDYDPADDDLRILLNPLQTTAWALREQLRDAAWFAAEQVVIVSASSKTGIGLARALKQDESAPAIIGITAPKNRDFVMGLGLYDQVVSYDEIEESLSHRPSAVVDMAGSGDVLGRVHRHLGDAMLHSINVGLTHWDQAGGGTGIIRERSEMFFAPGVFQKRMKQWGAAEFNRVTQEFLRSAFTESKGWLTIEPMNGLDGLDAGYALVREGQLAPGSAIVVAP
;
A
#
# COMPACT_ATOMS: atom_id res chain seq x y z
N MET A 1 -22.39 -12.94 4.95
CA MET A 1 -21.12 -12.26 4.64
C MET A 1 -21.45 -11.05 3.80
N THR A 2 -20.98 -9.87 4.18
CA THR A 2 -21.22 -8.64 3.41
C THR A 2 -19.95 -8.23 2.68
N GLN A 3 -20.09 -7.78 1.43
CA GLN A 3 -19.02 -7.25 0.58
C GLN A 3 -19.31 -5.80 0.21
N PHE A 4 -18.32 -4.92 0.34
CA PHE A 4 -18.34 -3.59 -0.27
C PHE A 4 -17.75 -3.66 -1.68
N GLN A 5 -18.59 -3.42 -2.69
CA GLN A 5 -18.22 -3.51 -4.09
C GLN A 5 -18.18 -2.11 -4.73
N ILE A 6 -17.25 -1.93 -5.65
CA ILE A 6 -17.03 -0.69 -6.40
C ILE A 6 -17.27 -0.99 -7.87
N ASN A 7 -17.99 -0.12 -8.56
CA ASN A 7 -18.16 -0.25 -9.99
C ASN A 7 -16.85 0.07 -10.71
N LYS A 8 -16.40 -0.82 -11.60
CA LYS A 8 -15.08 -0.72 -12.25
C LYS A 8 -14.96 0.48 -13.20
N THR A 9 -16.07 0.93 -13.79
CA THR A 9 -16.09 2.03 -14.78
C THR A 9 -16.53 3.36 -14.19
N ASP A 10 -17.31 3.33 -13.11
CA ASP A 10 -17.68 4.49 -12.30
C ASP A 10 -17.31 4.26 -10.83
N PRO A 11 -16.06 4.55 -10.43
CA PRO A 11 -15.58 4.37 -9.06
C PRO A 11 -16.36 5.15 -8.01
N ALA A 12 -17.31 6.01 -8.39
CA ALA A 12 -18.21 6.67 -7.44
C ALA A 12 -19.43 5.85 -7.05
N ARG A 13 -19.78 4.85 -7.86
CA ARG A 13 -20.86 3.92 -7.56
C ARG A 13 -20.33 2.77 -6.73
N THR A 14 -20.93 2.60 -5.56
CA THR A 14 -20.61 1.55 -4.59
C THR A 14 -21.89 0.82 -4.20
N ARG A 15 -21.77 -0.43 -3.74
CA ARG A 15 -22.89 -1.20 -3.20
C ARG A 15 -22.42 -2.14 -2.10
N LEU A 16 -23.32 -2.49 -1.19
CA LEU A 16 -23.14 -3.57 -0.23
C LEU A 16 -23.90 -4.79 -0.75
N ILE A 17 -23.20 -5.91 -0.91
CA ILE A 17 -23.81 -7.20 -1.27
C ILE A 17 -23.74 -8.12 -0.06
N GLU A 18 -24.91 -8.57 0.37
CA GLU A 18 -25.04 -9.59 1.41
C GLU A 18 -25.15 -10.97 0.77
N MET A 19 -24.20 -11.84 1.08
CA MET A 19 -24.26 -13.27 0.81
C MET A 19 -24.76 -14.00 2.05
N THR A 20 -25.73 -14.89 1.87
CA THR A 20 -26.28 -15.66 3.00
C THR A 20 -25.27 -16.70 3.49
N PRO A 21 -25.44 -17.22 4.72
CA PRO A 21 -24.61 -18.31 5.17
C PRO A 21 -24.67 -19.58 4.33
N ALA A 22 -25.81 -19.83 3.69
CA ALA A 22 -25.98 -20.95 2.79
C ALA A 22 -25.15 -20.77 1.50
N ASP A 23 -25.05 -19.55 0.98
CA ASP A 23 -24.33 -19.25 -0.26
C ASP A 23 -22.85 -19.59 -0.16
N TYR A 24 -22.20 -19.30 0.97
CA TYR A 24 -20.78 -19.64 1.16
C TYR A 24 -20.55 -21.07 1.66
N ALA A 25 -21.45 -21.64 2.48
CA ALA A 25 -21.31 -23.02 2.92
C ALA A 25 -21.36 -23.98 1.73
N ALA A 26 -22.12 -23.63 0.69
CA ALA A 26 -22.18 -24.34 -0.58
C ALA A 26 -20.91 -24.20 -1.43
N THR A 27 -20.08 -23.16 -1.22
CA THR A 27 -18.84 -22.94 -1.97
C THR A 27 -17.59 -23.51 -1.30
N MET A 28 -17.65 -23.82 0.00
CA MET A 28 -16.54 -24.43 0.74
C MET A 28 -16.30 -25.88 0.34
N GLY A 29 -15.11 -26.16 -0.21
CA GLY A 29 -14.60 -27.47 -0.59
C GLY A 29 -13.63 -28.09 0.43
N GLU A 30 -13.05 -29.23 0.07
CA GLU A 30 -11.92 -29.82 0.81
C GLU A 30 -10.68 -28.92 0.66
N GLY A 31 -9.95 -28.69 1.76
CA GLY A 31 -8.79 -27.82 1.77
C GLY A 31 -9.09 -26.33 1.94
N ASP A 32 -10.36 -25.91 1.88
CA ASP A 32 -10.72 -24.50 2.07
C ASP A 32 -10.73 -24.08 3.54
N VAL A 33 -10.52 -22.78 3.76
CA VAL A 33 -10.69 -22.15 5.08
C VAL A 33 -11.53 -20.90 4.96
N LEU A 34 -12.29 -20.62 6.01
CA LEU A 34 -13.04 -19.39 6.15
C LEU A 34 -12.38 -18.48 7.18
N VAL A 35 -12.04 -17.28 6.72
CA VAL A 35 -11.42 -16.25 7.54
C VAL A 35 -12.41 -15.11 7.76
N ARG A 36 -12.74 -14.81 9.01
CA ARG A 36 -13.48 -13.59 9.37
C ARG A 36 -12.50 -12.43 9.35
N VAL A 37 -12.80 -11.41 8.56
CA VAL A 37 -12.00 -10.19 8.54
C VAL A 37 -12.26 -9.45 9.86
N ASP A 38 -11.21 -9.21 10.64
CA ASP A 38 -11.30 -8.50 11.92
C ASP A 38 -11.23 -6.99 11.69
N ARG A 39 -10.27 -6.54 10.88
CA ARG A 39 -10.08 -5.13 10.57
C ARG A 39 -9.21 -4.91 9.33
N PHE A 40 -9.39 -3.79 8.66
CA PHE A 40 -8.57 -3.39 7.53
C PHE A 40 -8.41 -1.87 7.42
N GLY A 41 -7.38 -1.45 6.68
CA GLY A 41 -7.04 -0.04 6.49
C GLY A 41 -7.65 0.54 5.23
N LEU A 42 -8.17 1.76 5.33
CA LEU A 42 -8.62 2.56 4.20
C LEU A 42 -7.80 3.85 4.11
N SER A 43 -7.16 4.05 2.97
CA SER A 43 -6.26 5.17 2.68
C SER A 43 -6.17 5.45 1.18
N SER A 44 -5.48 6.52 0.80
CA SER A 44 -5.27 6.88 -0.62
C SER A 44 -4.62 5.77 -1.44
N ASN A 45 -3.84 4.88 -0.80
CA ASN A 45 -3.25 3.71 -1.45
C ASN A 45 -4.31 2.75 -2.02
N ASN A 46 -5.48 2.64 -1.37
CA ASN A 46 -6.57 1.80 -1.88
C ASN A 46 -7.20 2.38 -3.16
N ILE A 47 -7.20 3.71 -3.31
CA ILE A 47 -7.68 4.39 -4.52
C ILE A 47 -6.76 4.07 -5.71
N THR A 48 -5.45 3.91 -5.48
CA THR A 48 -4.52 3.44 -6.52
C THR A 48 -4.91 2.07 -7.05
N TYR A 49 -5.40 1.16 -6.19
CA TYR A 49 -5.86 -0.16 -6.62
C TYR A 49 -7.12 -0.10 -7.48
N VAL A 50 -8.03 0.84 -7.18
CA VAL A 50 -9.22 1.09 -7.98
C VAL A 50 -8.87 1.67 -9.34
N VAL A 51 -8.04 2.72 -9.36
CA VAL A 51 -7.65 3.42 -10.61
C VAL A 51 -6.82 2.54 -11.54
N LEU A 52 -5.98 1.65 -10.99
CA LEU A 52 -5.14 0.73 -11.75
C LEU A 52 -5.74 -0.66 -11.88
N GLY A 53 -7.02 -0.84 -11.53
CA GLY A 53 -7.60 -2.17 -11.33
C GLY A 53 -7.50 -3.10 -12.53
N ASP A 54 -7.81 -2.60 -13.74
CA ASP A 54 -7.69 -3.40 -14.98
C ASP A 54 -6.25 -3.49 -15.51
N ARG A 55 -5.39 -2.52 -15.15
CA ARG A 55 -4.02 -2.42 -15.68
C ARG A 55 -3.02 -3.27 -14.89
N MET A 56 -3.33 -3.53 -13.64
CA MET A 56 -2.47 -4.21 -12.66
C MET A 56 -3.18 -5.43 -12.04
N ASP A 57 -4.28 -5.85 -12.65
CA ASP A 57 -5.08 -7.01 -12.23
C ASP A 57 -5.58 -6.94 -10.78
N TYR A 58 -5.70 -5.75 -10.17
CA TYR A 58 -6.12 -5.64 -8.77
C TYR A 58 -7.54 -6.16 -8.55
N TRP A 59 -8.41 -6.08 -9.57
CA TRP A 59 -9.75 -6.65 -9.52
C TRP A 59 -9.77 -8.18 -9.46
N GLN A 60 -8.68 -8.84 -9.87
CA GLN A 60 -8.60 -10.30 -9.91
C GLN A 60 -8.29 -10.91 -8.54
N PHE A 61 -7.78 -10.13 -7.56
CA PHE A 61 -7.46 -10.64 -6.23
C PHE A 61 -8.68 -11.17 -5.49
N PHE A 62 -9.86 -10.59 -5.73
CA PHE A 62 -11.10 -10.94 -5.05
C PHE A 62 -12.29 -10.79 -6.01
N PRO A 63 -12.79 -11.91 -6.57
CA PRO A 63 -13.97 -11.89 -7.42
C PRO A 63 -15.19 -11.34 -6.67
N ALA A 64 -15.96 -10.48 -7.33
CA ALA A 64 -17.18 -9.92 -6.76
C ALA A 64 -18.32 -10.94 -6.74
N ALA A 65 -19.02 -11.01 -5.62
CA ALA A 65 -20.24 -11.80 -5.54
C ALA A 65 -21.34 -11.15 -6.40
N PRO A 66 -22.12 -11.93 -7.15
CA PRO A 66 -23.26 -11.40 -7.89
C PRO A 66 -24.37 -10.94 -6.93
N GLU A 67 -25.11 -9.90 -7.29
CA GLU A 67 -26.35 -9.54 -6.61
C GLU A 67 -27.48 -10.46 -7.11
N PRO A 68 -28.45 -10.87 -6.25
CA PRO A 68 -29.61 -11.62 -6.71
C PRO A 68 -30.36 -10.87 -7.83
N GLY A 69 -30.30 -11.41 -9.05
CA GLY A 69 -30.91 -10.80 -10.24
C GLY A 69 -29.91 -10.15 -11.22
N ASP A 70 -28.64 -10.03 -10.85
CA ASP A 70 -27.56 -9.75 -11.81
C ASP A 70 -27.44 -10.92 -12.80
N ASP A 71 -27.27 -10.64 -14.09
CA ASP A 71 -26.67 -11.62 -15.00
C ASP A 71 -25.15 -11.68 -14.77
N ALA A 72 -24.49 -12.73 -15.26
CA ALA A 72 -23.04 -12.90 -15.04
C ALA A 72 -22.23 -11.68 -15.52
N ALA A 73 -22.68 -11.01 -16.59
CA ALA A 73 -22.05 -9.80 -17.11
C ALA A 73 -22.27 -8.57 -16.20
N GLY A 74 -23.39 -8.49 -15.50
CA GLY A 74 -23.70 -7.44 -14.52
C GLY A 74 -22.79 -7.49 -13.30
N ALA A 75 -22.50 -8.70 -12.80
CA ALA A 75 -21.55 -8.91 -11.70
C ALA A 75 -20.10 -8.57 -12.10
N ASP A 76 -19.72 -8.84 -13.36
CA ASP A 76 -18.38 -8.53 -13.89
C ASP A 76 -18.06 -7.02 -13.91
N GLY A 77 -19.10 -6.16 -13.92
CA GLY A 77 -18.96 -4.70 -13.83
C GLY A 77 -18.53 -4.18 -12.45
N TRP A 78 -18.50 -5.05 -11.43
CA TRP A 78 -18.16 -4.72 -10.06
C TRP A 78 -16.88 -5.42 -9.61
N GLY A 79 -16.16 -4.81 -8.68
CA GLY A 79 -14.93 -5.35 -8.12
C GLY A 79 -14.74 -4.98 -6.66
N LEU A 80 -13.78 -5.64 -6.02
CA LEU A 80 -13.37 -5.36 -4.65
C LEU A 80 -11.95 -4.81 -4.68
N MET A 81 -11.76 -3.59 -4.18
CA MET A 81 -10.41 -3.07 -3.99
C MET A 81 -9.72 -3.87 -2.88
N PRO A 82 -8.50 -4.37 -3.08
CA PRO A 82 -7.78 -4.99 -1.98
C PRO A 82 -7.48 -4.02 -0.82
N VAL A 83 -7.43 -4.56 0.39
CA VAL A 83 -7.09 -3.83 1.62
C VAL A 83 -6.08 -4.65 2.43
N TRP A 84 -5.15 -4.00 3.12
CA TRP A 84 -4.33 -4.68 4.12
C TRP A 84 -5.13 -4.79 5.41
N GLY A 85 -5.10 -5.96 6.03
CA GLY A 85 -5.95 -6.25 7.18
C GLY A 85 -5.49 -7.44 8.01
N PHE A 86 -6.25 -7.67 9.07
CA PHE A 86 -6.20 -8.88 9.88
C PHE A 86 -7.49 -9.67 9.73
N GLY A 87 -7.38 -10.99 9.81
CA GLY A 87 -8.52 -11.87 9.91
C GLY A 87 -8.23 -13.11 10.73
N ASP A 88 -9.26 -13.70 11.32
CA ASP A 88 -9.17 -14.90 12.14
C ASP A 88 -9.82 -16.08 11.41
N VAL A 89 -9.16 -17.24 11.42
CA VAL A 89 -9.72 -18.48 10.86
C VAL A 89 -10.89 -18.93 11.76
N VAL A 90 -12.09 -18.97 11.20
CA VAL A 90 -13.33 -19.34 11.92
C VAL A 90 -13.89 -20.70 11.52
N GLU A 91 -13.55 -21.19 10.33
CA GLU A 91 -13.81 -22.56 9.88
C GLU A 91 -12.61 -23.05 9.05
N SER A 92 -12.24 -24.32 9.18
CA SER A 92 -11.14 -24.90 8.40
C SER A 92 -11.43 -26.34 7.98
N ARG A 93 -11.22 -26.60 6.69
CA ARG A 93 -11.13 -27.94 6.09
C ARG A 93 -9.73 -28.20 5.56
N CYS A 94 -8.75 -27.41 6.02
CA CYS A 94 -7.34 -27.53 5.67
C CYS A 94 -6.55 -28.08 6.85
N ALA A 95 -5.80 -29.16 6.64
CA ALA A 95 -5.03 -29.80 7.70
C ALA A 95 -3.87 -28.94 8.23
N ASN A 96 -3.43 -27.90 7.51
CA ASN A 96 -2.27 -27.07 7.89
C ASN A 96 -2.61 -25.69 8.47
N LEU A 97 -3.91 -25.36 8.62
CA LEU A 97 -4.37 -24.06 9.07
C LEU A 97 -5.56 -24.25 10.02
N GLU A 98 -5.34 -23.97 11.31
CA GLU A 98 -6.31 -24.29 12.36
C GLU A 98 -7.27 -23.14 12.65
N VAL A 99 -8.45 -23.47 13.17
CA VAL A 99 -9.41 -22.47 13.68
C VAL A 99 -8.77 -21.71 14.85
N GLY A 100 -8.90 -20.39 14.86
CA GLY A 100 -8.29 -19.49 15.85
C GLY A 100 -6.93 -18.91 15.43
N GLU A 101 -6.36 -19.34 14.31
CA GLU A 101 -5.20 -18.65 13.75
C GLU A 101 -5.55 -17.23 13.29
N ARG A 102 -4.68 -16.26 13.56
CA ARG A 102 -4.80 -14.88 13.14
C ARG A 102 -3.81 -14.57 12.03
N LEU A 103 -4.31 -14.02 10.95
CA LEU A 103 -3.60 -13.80 9.70
C LEU A 103 -3.50 -12.31 9.39
N PHE A 104 -2.30 -11.83 9.06
CA PHE A 104 -2.08 -10.50 8.50
C PHE A 104 -1.76 -10.61 7.01
N GLY A 105 -2.48 -9.88 6.17
CA GLY A 105 -2.32 -9.97 4.72
C GLY A 105 -3.27 -9.10 3.93
N TYR A 106 -3.50 -9.48 2.68
CA TYR A 106 -4.39 -8.81 1.75
C TYR A 106 -5.81 -9.37 1.89
N PHE A 107 -6.80 -8.54 2.15
CA PHE A 107 -8.20 -8.91 2.33
C PHE A 107 -9.10 -8.12 1.37
N PRO A 108 -10.33 -8.58 1.13
CA PRO A 108 -11.36 -7.74 0.54
C PRO A 108 -11.99 -6.84 1.61
N PRO A 109 -12.62 -5.70 1.24
CA PRO A 109 -13.47 -4.89 2.12
C PRO A 109 -14.80 -5.63 2.34
N ALA A 110 -14.72 -6.74 3.08
CA ALA A 110 -15.81 -7.66 3.34
C ALA A 110 -15.69 -8.20 4.77
N THR A 111 -16.78 -8.78 5.27
CA THR A 111 -16.79 -9.42 6.60
C THR A 111 -15.98 -10.72 6.66
N HIS A 112 -15.80 -11.41 5.52
CA HIS A 112 -15.15 -12.71 5.46
C HIS A 112 -14.43 -12.91 4.12
N LEU A 113 -13.46 -13.82 4.11
CA LEU A 113 -12.75 -14.30 2.94
C LEU A 113 -12.72 -15.84 2.96
N LEU A 114 -13.17 -16.45 1.87
CA LEU A 114 -12.93 -17.87 1.59
C LEU A 114 -11.57 -17.99 0.90
N MET A 115 -10.68 -18.81 1.46
CA MET A 115 -9.32 -19.03 0.94
C MET A 115 -9.09 -20.51 0.66
N HIS A 116 -8.19 -20.80 -0.28
CA HIS A 116 -7.68 -22.14 -0.54
C HIS A 116 -6.17 -22.19 -0.26
N PRO A 117 -5.75 -22.47 0.98
CA PRO A 117 -4.33 -22.51 1.34
C PRO A 117 -3.56 -23.64 0.67
N ASP A 118 -2.29 -23.41 0.35
CA ASP A 118 -1.36 -24.49 -0.01
C ASP A 118 -1.07 -25.38 1.21
N ALA A 119 -1.80 -26.49 1.29
CA ALA A 119 -1.70 -27.47 2.36
C ALA A 119 -0.33 -28.17 2.43
N ALA A 120 0.47 -28.13 1.36
CA ALA A 120 1.79 -28.78 1.32
C ALA A 120 2.87 -27.97 2.07
N ARG A 121 2.62 -26.69 2.39
CA ARG A 121 3.58 -25.86 3.12
C ARG A 121 3.63 -26.24 4.61
N PRO A 122 4.81 -26.18 5.25
CA PRO A 122 4.94 -26.38 6.70
C PRO A 122 4.06 -25.40 7.49
N ALA A 123 3.46 -25.85 8.59
CA ALA A 123 2.59 -25.03 9.46
C ALA A 123 3.29 -23.82 10.12
N VAL A 124 4.63 -23.81 10.15
CA VAL A 124 5.45 -22.68 10.62
C VAL A 124 5.69 -21.63 9.52
N SER A 125 5.32 -21.93 8.27
CA SER A 125 5.48 -21.01 7.14
C SER A 125 4.29 -20.06 7.06
N PRO A 126 4.48 -18.87 6.45
CA PRO A 126 3.37 -18.04 6.02
C PRO A 126 2.37 -18.84 5.18
N VAL A 127 1.08 -18.59 5.39
CA VAL A 127 0.00 -19.18 4.61
C VAL A 127 0.05 -18.59 3.19
N VAL A 128 -0.06 -19.41 2.16
CA VAL A 128 -0.17 -18.94 0.77
C VAL A 128 -1.52 -19.39 0.23
N ASP A 129 -2.34 -18.43 -0.18
CA ASP A 129 -3.60 -18.69 -0.85
C ASP A 129 -3.34 -19.02 -2.32
N VAL A 130 -3.71 -20.24 -2.71
CA VAL A 130 -3.54 -20.78 -4.07
C VAL A 130 -4.90 -20.96 -4.77
N SER A 131 -5.91 -20.20 -4.34
CA SER A 131 -7.18 -20.06 -5.08
C SER A 131 -6.92 -19.78 -6.56
N ALA A 132 -7.70 -20.41 -7.44
CA ALA A 132 -7.43 -20.40 -8.90
C ALA A 132 -7.29 -18.99 -9.50
N HIS A 133 -8.10 -18.02 -9.04
CA HIS A 133 -8.05 -16.63 -9.51
C HIS A 133 -6.79 -15.86 -9.05
N ARG A 134 -6.01 -16.43 -8.12
CA ARG A 134 -4.79 -15.82 -7.55
C ARG A 134 -3.50 -16.46 -8.05
N ALA A 135 -3.58 -17.60 -8.73
CA ALA A 135 -2.43 -18.42 -9.10
C ALA A 135 -1.38 -17.65 -9.92
N GLU A 136 -1.84 -16.79 -10.83
CA GLU A 136 -0.97 -15.98 -11.71
C GLU A 136 -0.67 -14.59 -11.15
N LEU A 137 -1.23 -14.23 -9.98
CA LEU A 137 -0.99 -12.93 -9.34
C LEU A 137 0.30 -12.96 -8.50
N PRO A 138 0.94 -11.80 -8.25
CA PRO A 138 2.18 -11.74 -7.49
C PRO A 138 2.02 -12.35 -6.08
N THR A 139 2.80 -13.41 -5.80
CA THR A 139 2.67 -14.24 -4.59
C THR A 139 2.76 -13.45 -3.27
N THR A 140 3.46 -12.32 -3.26
CA THR A 140 3.54 -11.43 -2.09
C THR A 140 2.16 -11.02 -1.56
N TYR A 141 1.18 -10.80 -2.43
CA TYR A 141 -0.18 -10.40 -2.06
C TYR A 141 -1.09 -11.59 -1.72
N ASN A 142 -0.66 -12.82 -2.03
CA ASN A 142 -1.35 -14.05 -1.67
C ASN A 142 -0.78 -14.69 -0.39
N THR A 143 0.25 -14.06 0.20
CA THR A 143 0.96 -14.59 1.37
C THR A 143 0.50 -13.89 2.64
N TYR A 144 0.07 -14.66 3.64
CA TYR A 144 -0.43 -14.19 4.92
C TYR A 144 0.51 -14.60 6.05
N GLN A 145 0.84 -13.65 6.91
CA GLN A 145 1.66 -13.90 8.09
C GLN A 145 0.79 -14.45 9.23
N ARG A 146 1.27 -15.52 9.87
CA ARG A 146 0.66 -16.11 11.07
C ARG A 146 1.13 -15.33 12.30
N VAL A 147 0.45 -14.24 12.63
CA VAL A 147 1.00 -13.25 13.58
C VAL A 147 1.15 -13.78 15.00
N LEU A 148 0.33 -14.77 15.39
CA LEU A 148 0.46 -15.43 16.70
C LEU A 148 1.74 -16.28 16.84
N GLN A 149 2.43 -16.58 15.74
CA GLN A 149 3.71 -17.29 15.73
C GLN A 149 4.91 -16.34 15.78
N GLU A 150 4.68 -15.02 15.69
CA GLU A 150 5.74 -14.02 15.75
C GLU A 150 6.12 -13.75 17.22
N PRO A 151 7.41 -13.83 17.61
CA PRO A 151 7.83 -13.69 19.01
C PRO A 151 7.45 -12.37 19.69
N ASP A 152 7.41 -11.27 18.92
CA ASP A 152 7.19 -9.90 19.41
C ASP A 152 5.81 -9.36 18.97
N TYR A 153 4.85 -10.23 18.68
CA TYR A 153 3.52 -9.79 18.27
C TYR A 153 2.75 -9.12 19.42
N ASP A 154 2.30 -7.89 19.19
CA ASP A 154 1.39 -7.16 20.06
C ASP A 154 0.16 -6.71 19.24
N PRO A 155 -1.06 -7.20 19.56
CA PRO A 155 -2.29 -6.75 18.92
C PRO A 155 -2.52 -5.23 19.00
N ALA A 156 -1.92 -4.54 19.96
CA ALA A 156 -2.01 -3.07 20.07
C ALA A 156 -1.35 -2.33 18.89
N ASP A 157 -0.48 -2.99 18.14
CA ASP A 157 0.17 -2.43 16.94
C ASP A 157 -0.51 -2.86 15.63
N ASP A 158 -1.62 -3.63 15.67
CA ASP A 158 -2.34 -4.12 14.48
C ASP A 158 -2.73 -2.98 13.53
N ASP A 159 -3.33 -1.93 14.06
CA ASP A 159 -3.80 -0.79 13.26
C ASP A 159 -2.62 -0.08 12.57
N LEU A 160 -1.49 0.06 13.25
CA LEU A 160 -0.27 0.64 12.67
C LEU A 160 0.32 -0.29 11.61
N ARG A 161 0.34 -1.60 11.87
CA ARG A 161 0.82 -2.59 10.92
C ARG A 161 0.00 -2.58 9.63
N ILE A 162 -1.32 -2.51 9.73
CA ILE A 162 -2.23 -2.34 8.59
C ILE A 162 -1.85 -1.11 7.76
N LEU A 163 -1.68 0.03 8.43
CA LEU A 163 -1.57 1.32 7.77
C LEU A 163 -0.16 1.61 7.24
N LEU A 164 0.86 1.03 7.86
CA LEU A 164 2.24 1.46 7.68
C LEU A 164 3.16 0.34 7.19
N ASN A 165 2.90 -0.94 7.48
CA ASN A 165 3.82 -2.02 7.12
C ASN A 165 4.22 -2.03 5.63
N PRO A 166 3.28 -2.10 4.66
CA PRO A 166 3.65 -2.10 3.24
C PRO A 166 4.34 -0.80 2.80
N LEU A 167 3.91 0.34 3.36
CA LEU A 167 4.36 1.68 2.94
C LEU A 167 5.74 2.02 3.50
N GLN A 168 6.00 1.71 4.77
CA GLN A 168 7.28 1.90 5.43
C GLN A 168 8.32 0.90 4.90
N THR A 169 7.94 -0.35 4.61
CA THR A 169 8.86 -1.29 3.96
C THR A 169 9.28 -0.81 2.57
N THR A 170 8.35 -0.21 1.82
CA THR A 170 8.64 0.42 0.52
C THR A 170 9.60 1.61 0.68
N ALA A 171 9.35 2.48 1.67
CA ALA A 171 10.23 3.61 2.00
C ALA A 171 11.66 3.17 2.38
N TRP A 172 11.79 2.11 3.19
CA TRP A 172 13.07 1.52 3.52
C TRP A 172 13.82 1.05 2.25
N ALA A 173 13.13 0.32 1.38
CA ALA A 173 13.73 -0.19 0.15
C ALA A 173 14.15 0.93 -0.82
N LEU A 174 13.40 2.02 -0.88
CA LEU A 174 13.76 3.22 -1.64
C LEU A 174 15.06 3.84 -1.11
N ARG A 175 15.17 4.00 0.21
CA ARG A 175 16.42 4.47 0.84
C ARG A 175 17.58 3.56 0.47
N GLU A 176 17.41 2.25 0.56
CA GLU A 176 18.46 1.28 0.20
C GLU A 176 18.89 1.40 -1.27
N GLN A 177 17.95 1.56 -2.21
CA GLN A 177 18.27 1.76 -3.63
C GLN A 177 19.02 3.07 -3.88
N LEU A 178 18.56 4.18 -3.28
CA LEU A 178 19.23 5.48 -3.37
C LEU A 178 20.65 5.41 -2.80
N ARG A 179 20.82 4.79 -1.64
CA ARG A 179 22.12 4.63 -0.99
C ARG A 179 23.07 3.77 -1.81
N ASP A 180 22.60 2.65 -2.36
CA ASP A 180 23.40 1.77 -3.23
C ASP A 180 23.89 2.49 -4.49
N ALA A 181 23.12 3.46 -4.99
CA ALA A 181 23.49 4.31 -6.11
C ALA A 181 24.38 5.51 -5.70
N ALA A 182 24.86 5.55 -4.45
CA ALA A 182 25.56 6.70 -3.87
C ALA A 182 24.78 8.02 -4.08
N TRP A 183 23.46 7.94 -3.88
CA TRP A 183 22.51 9.04 -4.06
C TRP A 183 22.49 9.61 -5.48
N PHE A 184 22.99 8.87 -6.47
CA PHE A 184 23.23 9.34 -7.84
C PHE A 184 24.13 10.58 -7.92
N ALA A 185 24.98 10.81 -6.90
CA ALA A 185 25.74 12.05 -6.70
C ALA A 185 24.86 13.31 -6.55
N ALA A 186 23.60 13.15 -6.12
CA ALA A 186 22.71 14.27 -5.85
C ALA A 186 23.12 15.02 -4.57
N GLU A 187 22.87 16.33 -4.57
CA GLU A 187 23.01 17.21 -3.41
C GLU A 187 21.69 17.35 -2.64
N GLN A 188 20.57 16.93 -3.25
CA GLN A 188 19.26 16.87 -2.62
C GLN A 188 18.42 15.69 -3.13
N VAL A 189 17.58 15.14 -2.25
CA VAL A 189 16.53 14.18 -2.59
C VAL A 189 15.19 14.88 -2.53
N VAL A 190 14.50 14.95 -3.67
CA VAL A 190 13.19 15.61 -3.81
C VAL A 190 12.10 14.55 -3.74
N ILE A 191 11.31 14.57 -2.68
CA ILE A 191 10.20 13.64 -2.44
C ILE A 191 8.89 14.31 -2.84
N VAL A 192 8.30 13.87 -3.95
CA VAL A 192 7.01 14.37 -4.43
C VAL A 192 5.87 13.60 -3.74
N SER A 193 4.83 14.32 -3.31
CA SER A 193 3.80 13.82 -2.37
C SER A 193 4.40 13.49 -0.99
N ALA A 194 5.14 14.45 -0.44
CA ALA A 194 5.81 14.37 0.85
C ALA A 194 4.85 14.10 2.03
N SER A 195 3.58 14.48 1.92
CA SER A 195 2.57 14.18 2.95
C SER A 195 2.02 12.75 2.90
N SER A 196 2.42 11.93 1.91
CA SER A 196 2.01 10.53 1.84
C SER A 196 2.74 9.70 2.89
N LYS A 197 2.11 8.62 3.39
CA LYS A 197 2.72 7.74 4.41
C LYS A 197 4.04 7.12 3.93
N THR A 198 4.17 6.80 2.64
CA THR A 198 5.43 6.36 2.02
C THR A 198 6.46 7.50 1.95
N GLY A 199 6.05 8.71 1.56
CA GLY A 199 6.92 9.89 1.51
C GLY A 199 7.49 10.27 2.89
N ILE A 200 6.64 10.22 3.92
CA ILE A 200 7.03 10.41 5.33
C ILE A 200 8.03 9.32 5.74
N GLY A 201 7.73 8.06 5.40
CA GLY A 201 8.64 6.94 5.68
C GLY A 201 10.01 7.10 5.03
N LEU A 202 10.06 7.57 3.79
CA LEU A 202 11.32 7.79 3.06
C LEU A 202 12.09 8.95 3.69
N ALA A 203 11.44 10.07 3.98
CA ALA A 203 12.10 11.20 4.63
C ALA A 203 12.69 10.82 5.99
N ARG A 204 11.96 10.03 6.79
CA ARG A 204 12.48 9.45 8.03
C ARG A 204 13.69 8.55 7.79
N ALA A 205 13.63 7.64 6.81
CA ALA A 205 14.74 6.75 6.49
C ALA A 205 15.99 7.52 6.04
N LEU A 206 15.83 8.61 5.29
CA LEU A 206 16.92 9.50 4.87
C LEU A 206 17.46 10.30 6.06
N LYS A 207 16.61 10.82 6.94
CA LYS A 207 17.02 11.59 8.13
C LYS A 207 17.88 10.77 9.10
N GLN A 208 17.65 9.45 9.15
CA GLN A 208 18.42 8.50 9.94
C GLN A 208 19.75 8.07 9.29
N ASP A 209 20.03 8.50 8.06
CA ASP A 209 21.25 8.18 7.32
C ASP A 209 22.13 9.42 7.20
N GLU A 210 23.23 9.49 7.94
CA GLU A 210 24.14 10.65 7.96
C GLU A 210 24.76 10.96 6.59
N SER A 211 24.75 10.00 5.67
CA SER A 211 25.27 10.19 4.31
C SER A 211 24.22 10.73 3.33
N ALA A 212 22.95 10.84 3.73
CA ALA A 212 21.89 11.31 2.86
C ALA A 212 22.06 12.82 2.53
N PRO A 213 21.80 13.23 1.28
CA PRO A 213 21.74 14.63 0.89
C PRO A 213 20.53 15.37 1.52
N ALA A 214 20.41 16.67 1.25
CA ALA A 214 19.30 17.49 1.76
C ALA A 214 17.94 16.92 1.33
N ILE A 215 16.97 16.88 2.24
CA ILE A 215 15.66 16.25 2.02
C ILE A 215 14.63 17.34 1.72
N ILE A 216 14.12 17.36 0.49
CA ILE A 216 13.13 18.34 0.03
C ILE A 216 11.79 17.67 -0.15
N GLY A 217 10.76 18.15 0.55
CA GLY A 217 9.41 17.63 0.42
C GLY A 217 8.55 18.51 -0.48
N ILE A 218 7.90 17.94 -1.49
CA ILE A 218 6.90 18.63 -2.30
C ILE A 218 5.50 18.11 -1.95
N THR A 219 4.57 19.00 -1.62
CA THR A 219 3.21 18.63 -1.19
C THR A 219 2.15 19.65 -1.61
N ALA A 220 0.87 19.34 -1.40
CA ALA A 220 -0.20 20.30 -1.65
C ALA A 220 -0.16 21.46 -0.64
N PRO A 221 -0.55 22.70 -1.01
CA PRO A 221 -0.54 23.85 -0.10
C PRO A 221 -1.21 23.57 1.25
N LYS A 222 -2.39 22.92 1.21
CA LYS A 222 -3.16 22.52 2.40
C LYS A 222 -2.44 21.57 3.37
N ASN A 223 -1.40 20.88 2.91
CA ASN A 223 -0.64 19.90 3.69
C ASN A 223 0.73 20.45 4.14
N ARG A 224 1.12 21.67 3.75
CA ARG A 224 2.46 22.23 4.00
C ARG A 224 2.78 22.28 5.49
N ASP A 225 1.89 22.84 6.30
CA ASP A 225 2.11 23.00 7.74
C ASP A 225 2.25 21.64 8.44
N PHE A 226 1.43 20.65 8.05
CA PHE A 226 1.55 19.28 8.54
C PHE A 226 2.94 18.70 8.22
N VAL A 227 3.38 18.80 6.96
CA VAL A 227 4.67 18.24 6.52
C VAL A 227 5.85 18.94 7.22
N MET A 228 5.78 20.26 7.39
CA MET A 228 6.78 21.00 8.17
C MET A 228 6.80 20.57 9.64
N GLY A 229 5.62 20.35 10.25
CA GLY A 229 5.47 19.90 11.63
C GLY A 229 6.07 18.52 11.91
N LEU A 230 6.27 17.69 10.89
CA LEU A 230 6.97 16.40 11.03
C LEU A 230 8.46 16.57 11.36
N GLY A 231 9.08 17.70 11.01
CA GLY A 231 10.52 17.95 11.24
C GLY A 231 11.47 17.05 10.44
N LEU A 232 10.97 16.39 9.39
CA LEU A 232 11.74 15.44 8.58
C LEU A 232 12.45 16.06 7.37
N TYR A 233 11.96 17.20 6.90
CA TYR A 233 12.41 17.83 5.66
C TYR A 233 13.24 19.08 5.96
N ASP A 234 14.31 19.28 5.19
CA ASP A 234 15.13 20.50 5.29
C ASP A 234 14.45 21.68 4.57
N GLN A 235 13.58 21.38 3.59
CA GLN A 235 12.69 22.34 2.94
C GLN A 235 11.37 21.67 2.54
N VAL A 236 10.25 22.39 2.68
CA VAL A 236 8.94 21.98 2.16
C VAL A 236 8.48 22.99 1.12
N VAL A 237 8.14 22.50 -0.07
CA VAL A 237 7.69 23.27 -1.23
C VAL A 237 6.26 22.86 -1.57
N SER A 238 5.40 23.84 -1.83
CA SER A 238 4.04 23.57 -2.27
C SER A 238 4.00 23.28 -3.79
N TYR A 239 3.03 22.49 -4.27
CA TYR A 239 2.92 22.16 -5.69
C TYR A 239 2.82 23.40 -6.60
N ASP A 240 2.20 24.49 -6.14
CA ASP A 240 2.10 25.77 -6.85
C ASP A 240 3.39 26.59 -6.82
N GLU A 241 4.30 26.32 -5.89
CA GLU A 241 5.55 27.07 -5.68
C GLU A 241 6.79 26.36 -6.28
N ILE A 242 6.63 25.28 -7.05
CA ILE A 242 7.75 24.45 -7.56
C ILE A 242 8.81 25.31 -8.26
N GLU A 243 8.41 26.10 -9.25
CA GLU A 243 9.34 26.88 -10.07
C GLU A 243 9.98 28.05 -9.31
N GLU A 244 9.38 28.49 -8.21
CA GLU A 244 9.84 29.64 -7.41
C GLU A 244 10.73 29.23 -6.25
N SER A 245 10.41 28.10 -5.61
CA SER A 245 10.98 27.72 -4.31
C SER A 245 11.86 26.48 -4.36
N LEU A 246 11.68 25.58 -5.35
CA LEU A 246 12.54 24.40 -5.47
C LEU A 246 13.95 24.83 -5.91
N SER A 247 14.94 24.61 -5.06
CA SER A 247 16.33 24.95 -5.37
C SER A 247 16.84 24.16 -6.58
N HIS A 248 17.46 24.85 -7.54
CA HIS A 248 18.03 24.24 -8.74
C HIS A 248 19.41 23.61 -8.45
N ARG A 249 19.42 22.49 -7.72
CA ARG A 249 20.63 21.71 -7.36
C ARG A 249 20.59 20.30 -7.94
N PRO A 250 21.75 19.62 -8.10
CA PRO A 250 21.77 18.22 -8.50
C PRO A 250 20.86 17.37 -7.61
N SER A 251 19.86 16.73 -8.20
CA SER A 251 18.72 16.15 -7.50
C SER A 251 18.45 14.71 -7.91
N ALA A 252 18.17 13.87 -6.92
CA ALA A 252 17.45 12.62 -7.13
C ALA A 252 15.96 12.88 -6.78
N VAL A 253 15.06 12.65 -7.73
CA VAL A 253 13.61 12.81 -7.54
C VAL A 253 13.01 11.46 -7.18
N VAL A 254 12.10 11.43 -6.22
CA VAL A 254 11.30 10.25 -5.89
C VAL A 254 9.84 10.65 -5.92
N ASP A 255 9.07 10.11 -6.87
CA ASP A 255 7.66 10.41 -7.03
C ASP A 255 6.74 9.36 -6.42
N MET A 256 5.90 9.81 -5.49
CA MET A 256 4.79 9.03 -4.91
C MET A 256 3.42 9.56 -5.34
N ALA A 257 3.36 10.69 -6.06
CA ALA A 257 2.10 11.36 -6.40
C ALA A 257 1.39 10.65 -7.56
N GLY A 258 2.15 10.10 -8.51
CA GLY A 258 1.61 9.55 -9.73
C GLY A 258 0.93 10.60 -10.63
N SER A 259 1.20 11.88 -10.39
CA SER A 259 0.69 12.99 -11.19
C SER A 259 1.73 13.40 -12.23
N GLY A 260 1.49 13.05 -13.49
CA GLY A 260 2.38 13.39 -14.61
C GLY A 260 2.61 14.90 -14.76
N ASP A 261 1.63 15.73 -14.42
CA ASP A 261 1.76 17.19 -14.49
C ASP A 261 2.69 17.75 -13.42
N VAL A 262 2.54 17.31 -12.17
CA VAL A 262 3.44 17.71 -11.08
C VAL A 262 4.85 17.22 -11.36
N LEU A 263 5.01 15.94 -11.72
CA LEU A 263 6.32 15.38 -12.00
C LEU A 263 6.99 16.08 -13.21
N GLY A 264 6.22 16.38 -14.26
CA GLY A 264 6.70 17.12 -15.43
C GLY A 264 7.15 18.53 -15.09
N ARG A 265 6.46 19.23 -14.17
CA ARG A 265 6.91 20.54 -13.67
C ARG A 265 8.23 20.44 -12.91
N VAL A 266 8.37 19.46 -12.01
CA VAL A 266 9.62 19.21 -11.29
C VAL A 266 10.77 18.91 -12.27
N HIS A 267 10.55 18.02 -13.25
CA HIS A 267 11.56 17.65 -14.23
C HIS A 267 11.97 18.84 -15.12
N ARG A 268 11.00 19.63 -15.61
CA ARG A 268 11.29 20.83 -16.40
C ARG A 268 12.04 21.90 -15.61
N HIS A 269 11.64 22.12 -14.36
CA HIS A 269 12.28 23.10 -13.48
C HIS A 269 13.73 22.72 -13.18
N LEU A 270 13.98 21.46 -12.83
CA LEU A 270 15.33 20.99 -12.52
C LEU A 270 16.20 20.75 -13.76
N GLY A 271 15.62 20.44 -14.91
CA GLY A 271 16.33 20.23 -16.17
C GLY A 271 17.52 19.29 -16.02
N ASP A 272 18.72 19.77 -16.36
CA ASP A 272 19.96 19.01 -16.23
C ASP A 272 20.33 18.66 -14.79
N ALA A 273 19.88 19.46 -13.81
CA ALA A 273 20.11 19.18 -12.40
C ALA A 273 19.30 17.98 -11.89
N MET A 274 18.27 17.50 -12.60
CA MET A 274 17.60 16.25 -12.27
C MET A 274 18.47 15.04 -12.66
N LEU A 275 19.32 14.56 -11.75
CA LEU A 275 20.26 13.48 -12.05
C LEU A 275 19.56 12.14 -12.26
N HIS A 276 18.52 11.87 -11.47
CA HIS A 276 17.75 10.65 -11.56
C HIS A 276 16.34 10.85 -11.02
N SER A 277 15.37 10.08 -11.50
CA SER A 277 13.98 10.10 -11.04
C SER A 277 13.48 8.67 -10.83
N ILE A 278 12.99 8.38 -9.62
CA ILE A 278 12.45 7.08 -9.24
C ILE A 278 10.96 7.21 -9.04
N ASN A 279 10.21 6.41 -9.77
CA ASN A 279 8.76 6.50 -9.81
C ASN A 279 8.13 5.34 -9.05
N VAL A 280 7.30 5.64 -8.04
CA VAL A 280 6.68 4.64 -7.18
C VAL A 280 5.23 4.44 -7.56
N GLY A 281 4.85 3.20 -7.87
CA GLY A 281 3.43 2.81 -8.01
C GLY A 281 2.81 2.90 -9.41
N LEU A 282 3.54 3.32 -10.46
CA LEU A 282 3.01 3.39 -11.84
C LEU A 282 3.86 2.66 -12.88
N THR A 283 3.70 1.34 -13.02
CA THR A 283 4.44 0.47 -13.96
C THR A 283 4.36 0.89 -15.44
N HIS A 284 3.39 1.71 -15.84
CA HIS A 284 3.23 2.17 -17.22
C HIS A 284 2.88 3.66 -17.31
N TRP A 285 3.89 4.53 -17.11
CA TRP A 285 3.80 5.98 -17.31
C TRP A 285 3.30 6.40 -18.69
N ASP A 286 3.45 5.56 -19.70
CA ASP A 286 3.03 5.87 -21.07
C ASP A 286 1.52 6.00 -21.25
N GLN A 287 0.72 5.53 -20.29
CA GLN A 287 -0.74 5.47 -20.44
C GLN A 287 -1.54 6.10 -19.27
N ALA A 288 -0.86 6.71 -18.30
CA ALA A 288 -1.49 7.43 -17.18
C ALA A 288 -1.80 8.92 -17.48
N GLY A 289 -1.82 9.30 -18.75
CA GLY A 289 -1.95 10.70 -19.17
C GLY A 289 -0.58 11.35 -19.20
N GLY A 290 -0.04 11.51 -20.41
CA GLY A 290 1.29 12.03 -20.66
C GLY A 290 1.48 13.44 -20.12
N GLY A 291 2.06 13.55 -18.92
CA GLY A 291 2.69 14.78 -18.49
C GLY A 291 3.73 15.18 -19.53
N THR A 292 3.56 16.35 -20.15
CA THR A 292 4.61 16.90 -21.02
C THR A 292 5.84 17.22 -20.17
N GLY A 293 7.05 17.13 -20.74
CA GLY A 293 8.28 17.53 -20.03
C GLY A 293 8.86 16.53 -19.02
N ILE A 294 8.39 15.28 -19.00
CA ILE A 294 9.07 14.21 -18.26
C ILE A 294 10.37 13.83 -18.98
N ILE A 295 11.50 14.00 -18.31
CA ILE A 295 12.83 13.54 -18.76
C ILE A 295 12.93 12.02 -18.57
N ARG A 296 12.65 11.25 -19.62
CA ARG A 296 12.50 9.78 -19.55
C ARG A 296 13.82 9.05 -19.44
N GLU A 297 14.86 9.60 -20.03
CA GLU A 297 16.20 9.00 -20.12
C GLU A 297 16.85 8.80 -18.76
N ARG A 298 16.39 9.54 -17.74
CA ARG A 298 16.86 9.52 -16.36
C ARG A 298 15.76 9.12 -15.37
N SER A 299 14.69 8.49 -15.85
CA SER A 299 13.57 8.05 -15.01
C SER A 299 13.48 6.53 -15.00
N GLU A 300 13.26 5.95 -13.83
CA GLU A 300 13.04 4.51 -13.67
C GLU A 300 11.87 4.17 -12.76
N MET A 301 11.33 2.97 -12.93
CA MET A 301 10.32 2.42 -12.04
C MET A 301 10.94 1.79 -10.81
N PHE A 302 10.36 2.10 -9.65
CA PHE A 302 10.76 1.43 -8.42
C PHE A 302 10.21 0.00 -8.36
N PHE A 303 11.09 -0.96 -8.07
CA PHE A 303 10.71 -2.36 -7.89
C PHE A 303 11.23 -2.91 -6.56
N ALA A 304 10.44 -2.73 -5.51
CA ALA A 304 10.78 -3.15 -4.14
C ALA A 304 11.22 -4.63 -4.02
N PRO A 305 10.58 -5.61 -4.70
CA PRO A 305 11.00 -7.01 -4.60
C PRO A 305 12.45 -7.25 -5.03
N GLY A 306 12.97 -6.49 -6.01
CA GLY A 306 14.36 -6.57 -6.43
C GLY A 306 15.33 -6.16 -5.30
N VAL A 307 15.00 -5.11 -4.56
CA VAL A 307 15.77 -4.66 -3.38
C VAL A 307 15.74 -5.72 -2.28
N PHE A 308 14.56 -6.28 -1.97
CA PHE A 308 14.43 -7.34 -0.96
C PHE A 308 15.25 -8.58 -1.32
N GLN A 309 15.14 -9.06 -2.56
CA GLN A 309 15.91 -10.21 -3.02
C GLN A 309 17.42 -9.96 -2.95
N LYS A 310 17.88 -8.76 -3.33
CA LYS A 310 19.29 -8.36 -3.23
C LYS A 310 19.76 -8.41 -1.78
N ARG A 311 19.00 -7.82 -0.85
CA ARG A 311 19.35 -7.77 0.58
C ARG A 311 19.29 -9.13 1.26
N MET A 312 18.27 -9.95 0.97
CA MET A 312 18.21 -11.34 1.44
C MET A 312 19.40 -12.17 0.96
N LYS A 313 19.88 -11.98 -0.28
CA LYS A 313 21.09 -12.65 -0.79
C LYS A 313 22.37 -12.16 -0.11
N GLN A 314 22.46 -10.87 0.20
CA GLN A 314 23.66 -10.26 0.79
C GLN A 314 23.80 -10.54 2.29
N TRP A 315 22.69 -10.49 3.04
CA TRP A 315 22.69 -10.54 4.50
C TRP A 315 22.15 -11.87 5.05
N GLY A 316 21.43 -12.64 4.23
CA GLY A 316 20.62 -13.77 4.68
C GLY A 316 19.25 -13.33 5.19
N ALA A 317 18.31 -14.28 5.22
CA ALA A 317 16.91 -14.01 5.59
C ALA A 317 16.75 -13.53 7.03
N ALA A 318 17.52 -14.09 7.97
CA ALA A 318 17.44 -13.73 9.39
C ALA A 318 17.83 -12.26 9.63
N GLU A 319 18.93 -11.81 9.03
CA GLU A 319 19.40 -10.43 9.20
C GLU A 319 18.50 -9.44 8.44
N PHE A 320 18.06 -9.79 7.23
CA PHE A 320 17.06 -9.00 6.51
C PHE A 320 15.79 -8.77 7.34
N ASN A 321 15.25 -9.84 7.94
CA ASN A 321 14.09 -9.76 8.80
C ASN A 321 14.38 -8.91 10.04
N ARG A 322 15.54 -9.08 10.69
CA ARG A 322 15.92 -8.28 11.86
C ARG A 322 15.95 -6.78 11.54
N VAL A 323 16.66 -6.39 10.47
CA VAL A 323 16.83 -4.99 10.06
C VAL A 323 15.49 -4.36 9.65
N THR A 324 14.69 -5.06 8.86
CA THR A 324 13.38 -4.53 8.40
C THR A 324 12.38 -4.42 9.54
N GLN A 325 12.32 -5.40 10.44
CA GLN A 325 11.45 -5.33 11.63
C GLN A 325 11.88 -4.22 12.60
N GLU A 326 13.18 -4.02 12.78
CA GLU A 326 13.71 -2.89 13.56
C GLU A 326 13.28 -1.55 12.97
N PHE A 327 13.43 -1.38 11.65
CA PHE A 327 12.98 -0.19 10.95
C PHE A 327 11.47 0.04 11.10
N LEU A 328 10.65 -1.00 10.96
CA LEU A 328 9.20 -0.92 11.08
C LEU A 328 8.75 -0.55 12.49
N ARG A 329 9.33 -1.17 13.51
CA ARG A 329 9.00 -0.89 14.92
C ARG A 329 9.27 0.57 15.29
N SER A 330 10.42 1.11 14.86
CA SER A 330 10.71 2.55 15.05
C SER A 330 9.72 3.42 14.27
N ALA A 331 9.35 3.03 13.04
CA ALA A 331 8.37 3.75 12.25
C ALA A 331 6.99 3.81 12.94
N PHE A 332 6.53 2.68 13.49
CA PHE A 332 5.26 2.60 14.20
C PHE A 332 5.29 3.48 15.44
N THR A 333 6.36 3.42 16.23
CA THR A 333 6.51 4.23 17.44
C THR A 333 6.45 5.73 17.13
N GLU A 334 7.21 6.19 16.14
CA GLU A 334 7.24 7.60 15.74
C GLU A 334 5.90 8.06 15.12
N SER A 335 5.22 7.16 14.40
CA SER A 335 3.93 7.47 13.77
C SER A 335 2.82 7.80 14.76
N LYS A 336 2.88 7.27 16.00
CA LYS A 336 1.93 7.61 17.07
C LYS A 336 1.90 9.12 17.38
N GLY A 337 2.96 9.87 17.03
CA GLY A 337 3.03 11.32 17.22
C GLY A 337 2.35 12.17 16.15
N TRP A 338 2.04 11.61 14.96
CA TRP A 338 1.47 12.38 13.85
C TRP A 338 0.30 11.69 13.14
N LEU A 339 0.09 10.39 13.36
CA LEU A 339 -0.96 9.60 12.75
C LEU A 339 -2.14 9.44 13.72
N THR A 340 -3.27 10.04 13.37
CA THR A 340 -4.57 9.83 13.99
C THR A 340 -5.28 8.69 13.27
N ILE A 341 -5.72 7.69 14.03
CA ILE A 341 -6.51 6.58 13.51
C ILE A 341 -7.98 6.85 13.81
N GLU A 342 -8.80 6.86 12.76
CA GLU A 342 -10.24 7.06 12.80
C GLU A 342 -10.92 5.68 12.69
N PRO A 343 -11.44 5.12 13.80
CA PRO A 343 -12.10 3.82 13.75
C PRO A 343 -13.47 3.92 13.07
N MET A 344 -13.79 2.91 12.27
CA MET A 344 -15.09 2.72 11.62
C MET A 344 -15.60 1.31 11.96
N ASN A 345 -16.84 1.20 12.43
CA ASN A 345 -17.44 -0.08 12.79
C ASN A 345 -18.49 -0.47 11.75
N GLY A 346 -18.39 -1.70 11.24
CA GLY A 346 -19.21 -2.23 10.17
C GLY A 346 -18.80 -1.72 8.79
N LEU A 347 -19.37 -2.36 7.76
CA LEU A 347 -19.28 -1.89 6.38
C LEU A 347 -20.31 -0.80 6.06
N ASP A 348 -21.30 -0.61 6.94
CA ASP A 348 -22.27 0.49 6.84
C ASP A 348 -21.55 1.83 7.04
N GLY A 349 -21.59 2.70 6.02
CA GLY A 349 -20.86 3.98 6.01
C GLY A 349 -19.46 3.92 5.37
N LEU A 350 -19.02 2.74 4.91
CA LEU A 350 -17.77 2.62 4.15
C LEU A 350 -17.82 3.40 2.83
N ASP A 351 -19.00 3.62 2.25
CA ASP A 351 -19.20 4.47 1.07
C ASP A 351 -18.75 5.92 1.33
N ALA A 352 -19.13 6.49 2.50
CA ALA A 352 -18.74 7.83 2.91
C ALA A 352 -17.24 7.92 3.19
N GLY A 353 -16.68 6.95 3.91
CA GLY A 353 -15.23 6.88 4.16
C GLY A 353 -14.42 6.74 2.88
N TYR A 354 -14.88 5.88 1.96
CA TYR A 354 -14.28 5.70 0.65
C TYR A 354 -14.37 6.97 -0.20
N ALA A 355 -15.51 7.67 -0.21
CA ALA A 355 -15.66 8.94 -0.90
C ALA A 355 -14.69 10.01 -0.37
N LEU A 356 -14.58 10.15 0.96
CA LEU A 356 -13.63 11.07 1.60
C LEU A 356 -12.18 10.84 1.14
N VAL A 357 -11.77 9.57 1.06
CA VAL A 357 -10.43 9.19 0.62
C VAL A 357 -10.24 9.39 -0.88
N ARG A 358 -11.21 8.97 -1.71
CA ARG A 358 -11.21 9.16 -3.17
C ARG A 358 -11.10 10.63 -3.56
N GLU A 359 -11.78 11.51 -2.83
CA GLU A 359 -11.80 12.95 -3.07
C GLU A 359 -10.59 13.68 -2.46
N GLY A 360 -9.67 12.95 -1.82
CA GLY A 360 -8.48 13.51 -1.19
C GLY A 360 -8.79 14.47 -0.05
N GLN A 361 -9.92 14.26 0.64
CA GLN A 361 -10.38 15.07 1.77
C GLN A 361 -9.88 14.55 3.11
N LEU A 362 -9.45 13.29 3.19
CA LEU A 362 -8.79 12.76 4.38
C LEU A 362 -7.47 13.49 4.63
N ALA A 363 -7.27 13.98 5.86
CA ALA A 363 -6.04 14.67 6.24
C ALA A 363 -4.82 13.71 6.11
N PRO A 364 -3.63 14.21 5.75
CA PRO A 364 -2.45 13.37 5.55
C PRO A 364 -2.00 12.63 6.82
N GLY A 365 -2.22 13.25 7.98
CA GLY A 365 -2.02 12.68 9.31
C GLY A 365 -3.18 11.82 9.82
N SER A 366 -4.20 11.54 9.01
CA SER A 366 -5.30 10.64 9.37
C SER A 366 -5.25 9.33 8.58
N ALA A 367 -5.89 8.31 9.12
CA ALA A 367 -6.17 7.06 8.46
C ALA A 367 -7.44 6.43 9.02
N ILE A 368 -8.18 5.70 8.19
CA ILE A 368 -9.38 5.00 8.63
C ILE A 368 -9.03 3.52 8.83
N VAL A 369 -9.45 2.95 9.96
CA VAL A 369 -9.40 1.50 10.19
C VAL A 369 -10.83 1.02 10.38
N VAL A 370 -11.24 0.07 9.54
CA VAL A 370 -12.59 -0.47 9.48
C VAL A 370 -12.60 -1.84 10.16
N ALA A 371 -13.52 -2.06 11.09
CA ALA A 371 -13.83 -3.36 11.69
C ALA A 371 -15.18 -3.84 11.10
N PRO A 372 -15.17 -4.69 10.05
CA PRO A 372 -16.33 -4.92 9.18
C PRO A 372 -17.47 -5.77 9.76
#